data_AF-A0A315ZQB5-F1
#
_entry.id   AF-A0A315ZQB5-F1
#
_cell.length_a   1.000
_cell.length_b   1.000
_cell.length_c   1.000
_cell.angle_alpha   90.00
_cell.angle_beta   90.00
_cell.angle_gamma   90.00
#
_symmetry.space_group_name_H-M   'P 1'
#
loop_
_entity.id
_entity.type
_entity.pdbx_description
1 polymer ?
#
loop_
_entity_poly.entity_id
_entity_poly.type
_entity_poly.pdbx_seq_one_letter_code
_entity_poly.pdbx_strand_id
1 'polypeptide(L)'
;MSAPRDPYERLLRWYPRAWRDAHGEVFLATMRDADDDAGRARPSRADAWSVRVHGTAERLTPAAGWGLATAGALASLVSVVLLFTQLGGDGRSPSTGWEVLTTPAALAQLLASAAAPALVSLGAVALLRSLRVLSDPASVLAGTAAVVAWGVASVTSTSWGVGFERADPGLEQTPFAAATWPLFLAAAVVGTVAAAAVWDGVLSVVPALRDTRGQHRPRALVRRALAVVLGAPTSLFLGLGALALGSSVVVGAGVAAACLVRRRDPAPRVVPRAQAPVPSPLPRRRRPLVADGRRAAAAGQLAVAALLVGSAATVHALWGIFWQDALVYAGVPFASLPSMNLGLAVGSVALALVVVAVPLLVVPGRSRTALLVTAAVVVAVLLRGLDALRGPESNIALMLVGAAVLGLMAAALLARVLPGRPALRWPTAVLLGAALGVSTGIGVLAVAPLLAPLGAATLVVALLVSAARVRRARLQPAGHDVAGPGLHVVDVDRQRP
;
A
#
# COMPACT_ATOMS: atom_id res chain seq x y z
N MET A 1 42.78 -9.71 23.19
CA MET A 1 41.65 -10.68 23.18
C MET A 1 40.39 -9.92 23.56
N SER A 2 39.45 -9.72 22.63
CA SER A 2 38.19 -9.03 22.92
C SER A 2 37.33 -9.91 23.84
N ALA A 3 36.93 -9.38 25.00
CA ALA A 3 36.06 -10.08 25.94
C ALA A 3 34.83 -10.66 25.23
N PRO A 4 34.36 -11.87 25.60
CA PRO A 4 33.16 -12.47 25.01
C PRO A 4 32.00 -11.49 25.23
N ARG A 5 31.56 -10.84 24.15
CA ARG A 5 30.47 -9.85 24.20
C ARG A 5 29.24 -10.51 24.81
N ASP A 6 28.71 -9.87 25.83
CA ASP A 6 27.51 -10.29 26.53
C ASP A 6 26.38 -10.65 25.51
N PRO A 7 25.79 -11.86 25.57
CA PRO A 7 24.69 -12.25 24.69
C PRO A 7 23.51 -11.26 24.71
N TYR A 8 23.23 -10.61 25.84
CA TYR A 8 22.16 -9.61 25.95
C TYR A 8 22.50 -8.34 25.13
N GLU A 9 23.74 -7.85 25.20
CA GLU A 9 24.21 -6.69 24.41
C GLU A 9 24.19 -6.96 22.90
N ARG A 10 24.44 -8.20 22.49
CA ARG A 10 24.34 -8.59 21.08
C ARG A 10 22.91 -8.47 20.56
N LEU A 11 21.90 -8.78 21.38
CA LEU A 11 20.49 -8.62 21.01
C LEU A 11 20.11 -7.16 20.86
N LEU A 12 20.69 -6.27 21.67
CA LEU A 12 20.40 -4.84 21.61
C LEU A 12 20.68 -4.25 20.21
N ARG A 13 21.67 -4.78 19.47
CA ARG A 13 22.07 -4.29 18.12
C ARG A 13 20.96 -4.29 17.07
N TRP A 14 19.92 -5.10 17.27
CA TRP A 14 18.77 -5.11 16.37
C TRP A 14 18.01 -3.78 16.39
N TYR A 15 18.01 -3.07 17.53
CA TYR A 15 17.40 -1.75 17.66
C TYR A 15 18.24 -0.62 17.03
N PRO A 16 17.59 0.44 16.52
CA PRO A 16 18.28 1.65 16.04
C PRO A 16 19.01 2.36 17.19
N ARG A 17 20.12 3.04 16.88
CA ARG A 17 21.01 3.68 17.87
C ARG A 17 20.26 4.58 18.85
N ALA A 18 19.42 5.49 18.34
CA ALA A 18 18.63 6.40 19.18
C ALA A 18 17.71 5.66 20.18
N TRP A 19 17.18 4.49 19.81
CA TRP A 19 16.37 3.69 20.73
C TRP A 19 17.23 3.05 21.80
N ARG A 20 18.41 2.52 21.42
CA ARG A 20 19.37 1.91 22.35
C ARG A 20 19.88 2.91 23.37
N ASP A 21 20.16 4.13 22.93
CA ASP A 21 20.68 5.19 23.80
C ASP A 21 19.61 5.63 24.82
N ALA A 22 18.32 5.56 24.46
CA ALA A 22 17.22 6.00 25.34
C ALA A 22 16.65 4.89 26.25
N HIS A 23 16.67 3.63 25.81
CA HIS A 23 15.97 2.53 26.51
C HIS A 23 16.87 1.32 26.80
N GLY A 24 18.09 1.29 26.26
CA GLY A 24 18.92 0.10 26.23
C GLY A 24 19.33 -0.42 27.61
N GLU A 25 19.68 0.48 28.53
CA GLU A 25 20.06 0.11 29.90
C GLU A 25 18.90 -0.56 30.65
N VAL A 26 17.74 0.11 30.69
CA VAL A 26 16.51 -0.41 31.33
C VAL A 26 16.07 -1.72 30.69
N PHE A 27 16.14 -1.81 29.35
CA PHE A 27 15.77 -3.02 28.62
C PHE A 27 16.69 -4.22 28.96
N LEU A 28 18.01 -3.99 29.04
CA LEU A 28 18.96 -5.04 29.42
C LEU A 28 18.78 -5.47 30.88
N ALA A 29 18.58 -4.53 31.79
CA ALA A 29 18.29 -4.83 33.20
C ALA A 29 17.04 -5.70 33.32
N THR A 30 15.93 -5.28 32.68
CA THR A 30 14.66 -6.02 32.70
C THR A 30 14.78 -7.43 32.14
N MET A 31 15.53 -7.63 31.05
CA MET A 31 15.75 -8.98 30.49
C MET A 31 16.59 -9.86 31.42
N ARG A 32 17.62 -9.30 32.06
CA ARG A 32 18.46 -10.05 33.00
C ARG A 32 17.66 -10.45 34.23
N ASP A 33 16.92 -9.52 34.83
CA ASP A 33 16.04 -9.79 35.97
C ASP A 33 15.03 -10.91 35.63
N ALA A 34 14.40 -10.85 34.45
CA ALA A 34 13.44 -11.86 34.01
C ALA A 34 14.06 -13.25 33.73
N ASP A 35 15.32 -13.29 33.32
CA ASP A 35 16.06 -14.54 33.13
C ASP A 35 16.59 -15.09 34.46
N ASP A 36 17.05 -14.23 35.36
CA ASP A 36 17.49 -14.58 36.71
C ASP A 36 16.33 -15.16 37.54
N ASP A 37 15.15 -14.53 37.51
CA ASP A 37 13.91 -15.04 38.12
C ASP A 37 13.51 -16.42 37.58
N ALA A 38 13.86 -16.71 36.33
CA ALA A 38 13.58 -17.97 35.68
C ALA A 38 14.75 -18.97 35.75
N GLY A 39 15.80 -18.67 36.51
CA GLY A 39 16.99 -19.51 36.70
C GLY A 39 17.82 -19.71 35.43
N ARG A 40 17.75 -18.78 34.47
CA ARG A 40 18.46 -18.83 33.19
C ARG A 40 19.63 -17.86 33.17
N ALA A 41 20.81 -18.35 32.77
CA ALA A 41 22.00 -17.49 32.58
C ALA A 41 22.04 -16.77 31.22
N ARG A 42 21.07 -17.00 30.32
CA ARG A 42 21.06 -16.50 28.93
C ARG A 42 19.63 -16.32 28.41
N PRO A 43 19.43 -15.39 27.43
CA PRO A 43 18.15 -15.22 26.76
C PRO A 43 17.64 -16.52 26.15
N SER A 44 16.36 -16.79 26.31
CA SER A 44 15.72 -17.89 25.59
C SER A 44 15.73 -17.63 24.09
N ARG A 45 15.59 -18.70 23.28
CA ARG A 45 15.47 -18.55 21.82
C ARG A 45 14.24 -17.73 21.42
N ALA A 46 13.16 -17.83 22.19
CA ALA A 46 11.92 -17.10 21.97
C ALA A 46 12.12 -15.60 22.23
N ASP A 47 12.79 -15.24 23.32
CA ASP A 47 13.10 -13.85 23.65
C ASP A 47 14.05 -13.25 22.63
N ALA A 48 15.10 -13.98 22.27
CA ALA A 48 16.03 -13.57 21.22
C ALA A 48 15.31 -13.31 19.88
N TRP A 49 14.33 -14.14 19.50
CA TRP A 49 13.56 -13.92 18.28
C TRP A 49 12.61 -12.72 18.40
N SER A 50 11.92 -12.58 19.53
CA SER A 50 11.06 -11.44 19.83
C SER A 50 11.82 -10.11 19.71
N VAL A 51 13.03 -10.05 20.27
CA VAL A 51 13.90 -8.87 20.19
C VAL A 51 14.33 -8.57 18.77
N ARG A 52 14.69 -9.58 17.97
CA ARG A 52 15.06 -9.38 16.55
C ARG A 52 13.92 -8.82 15.73
N VAL A 53 12.71 -9.35 15.94
CA VAL A 53 11.51 -8.92 15.24
C VAL A 53 11.14 -7.50 15.64
N HIS A 54 11.07 -7.20 16.93
CA HIS A 54 10.73 -5.86 17.41
C HIS A 54 11.81 -4.83 17.01
N GLY A 55 13.09 -5.17 17.18
CA GLY A 55 14.19 -4.30 16.78
C GLY A 55 14.22 -3.99 15.27
N THR A 56 13.94 -4.99 14.43
CA THR A 56 13.78 -4.78 12.98
C THR A 56 12.58 -3.89 12.67
N ALA A 57 11.44 -4.16 13.31
CA ALA A 57 10.23 -3.37 13.11
C ALA A 57 10.43 -1.91 13.52
N GLU A 58 11.19 -1.63 14.58
CA GLU A 58 11.48 -0.25 15.01
C GLU A 58 12.25 0.59 13.98
N ARG A 59 12.89 -0.05 13.01
CA ARG A 59 13.53 0.66 11.88
C ARG A 59 12.52 1.14 10.84
N LEU A 60 11.33 0.53 10.78
CA LEU A 60 10.22 0.91 9.90
C LEU A 60 9.48 2.13 10.47
N THR A 61 10.18 3.26 10.49
CA THR A 61 9.64 4.57 10.91
C THR A 61 8.99 5.30 9.73
N PRO A 62 8.13 6.31 9.97
CA PRO A 62 7.62 7.16 8.89
C PRO A 62 8.72 7.84 8.07
N ALA A 63 9.87 8.14 8.67
CA ALA A 63 11.01 8.71 7.97
C ALA A 63 11.66 7.70 7.01
N ALA A 64 11.88 6.46 7.48
CA ALA A 64 12.34 5.37 6.62
C ALA A 64 11.33 5.08 5.50
N GLY A 65 10.03 5.05 5.84
CA GLY A 65 8.97 4.82 4.86
C GLY A 65 8.89 5.89 3.78
N TRP A 66 9.08 7.17 4.13
CA TRP A 66 9.20 8.26 3.16
C TRP A 66 10.41 8.07 2.24
N GLY A 67 11.58 7.75 2.79
CA GLY A 67 12.80 7.54 2.02
C GLY A 67 12.67 6.36 1.04
N LEU A 68 12.16 5.23 1.52
CA LEU A 68 11.92 4.02 0.72
C LEU A 68 10.91 4.27 -0.41
N ALA A 69 9.76 4.87 -0.10
CA ALA A 69 8.75 5.15 -1.11
C ALA A 69 9.21 6.17 -2.17
N THR A 70 10.00 7.17 -1.76
CA THR A 70 10.61 8.15 -2.68
C THR A 70 11.65 7.48 -3.57
N ALA A 71 12.53 6.64 -3.00
CA ALA A 71 13.51 5.89 -3.76
C ALA A 71 12.84 4.94 -4.76
N GLY A 72 11.75 4.28 -4.37
CA GLY A 72 10.97 3.42 -5.27
C GLY A 72 10.31 4.21 -6.41
N ALA A 73 9.73 5.38 -6.13
CA ALA A 73 9.17 6.24 -7.17
C ALA A 73 10.24 6.74 -8.15
N LEU A 74 11.42 7.14 -7.65
CA LEU A 74 12.55 7.55 -8.48
C LEU A 74 13.10 6.39 -9.32
N ALA A 75 13.26 5.20 -8.73
CA ALA A 75 13.68 3.99 -9.46
C ALA A 75 12.71 3.68 -10.61
N SER A 76 11.40 3.82 -10.38
CA SER A 76 10.39 3.63 -11.42
C SER A 76 10.47 4.70 -12.52
N LEU A 77 10.75 5.97 -12.16
CA LEU A 77 10.93 7.04 -13.15
C LEU A 77 12.20 6.81 -14.00
N VAL A 78 13.30 6.41 -13.37
CA VAL A 78 14.55 6.06 -14.05
C VAL A 78 14.32 4.89 -15.02
N SER A 79 13.58 3.86 -14.59
CA SER A 79 13.19 2.75 -15.47
C SER A 79 12.43 3.23 -16.70
N VAL A 80 11.45 4.11 -16.53
CA VAL A 80 10.69 4.70 -17.65
C VAL A 80 11.63 5.45 -18.60
N VAL A 81 12.50 6.31 -18.09
CA VAL A 81 13.47 7.06 -18.91
C VAL A 81 14.38 6.11 -19.69
N LEU A 82 14.93 5.09 -19.03
CA LEU A 82 15.79 4.10 -19.67
C LEU A 82 15.05 3.37 -20.80
N LEU A 83 13.82 2.93 -20.58
CA LEU A 83 13.02 2.27 -21.62
C LEU A 83 12.77 3.19 -22.83
N PHE A 84 12.41 4.45 -22.61
CA PHE A 84 12.20 5.40 -23.70
C PHE A 84 13.48 5.72 -24.47
N THR A 85 14.64 5.78 -23.79
CA THR A 85 15.93 5.99 -24.48
C THR A 85 16.33 4.81 -25.36
N GLN A 86 15.83 3.60 -25.07
CA GLN A 86 16.13 2.39 -25.85
C GLN A 86 15.25 2.26 -27.10
N LEU A 87 14.09 2.92 -27.16
CA LEU A 87 13.23 2.92 -28.36
C LEU A 87 13.90 3.54 -29.59
N GLY A 88 15.04 4.21 -29.44
CA GLY A 88 15.86 4.75 -30.54
C GLY A 88 17.10 3.92 -30.89
N GLY A 89 17.31 2.75 -30.30
CA GLY A 89 18.47 1.88 -30.54
C GLY A 89 18.24 0.80 -31.61
N ASP A 90 19.32 0.17 -32.07
CA ASP A 90 19.40 -0.72 -33.25
C ASP A 90 18.61 -2.05 -33.18
N GLY A 91 17.67 -2.21 -32.23
CA GLY A 91 16.68 -3.30 -32.23
C GLY A 91 17.23 -4.73 -32.06
N ARG A 92 18.46 -4.93 -31.61
CA ARG A 92 19.03 -6.27 -31.42
C ARG A 92 18.35 -7.00 -30.24
N SER A 93 17.65 -8.09 -30.56
CA SER A 93 17.06 -8.98 -29.55
C SER A 93 18.18 -9.73 -28.78
N PRO A 94 18.05 -9.91 -27.45
CA PRO A 94 19.03 -10.64 -26.66
C PRO A 94 19.15 -12.10 -27.13
N SER A 95 20.37 -12.56 -27.41
CA SER A 95 20.57 -13.87 -28.07
C SER A 95 20.61 -15.05 -27.09
N THR A 96 20.99 -14.79 -25.84
CA THR A 96 21.33 -15.81 -24.83
C THR A 96 20.54 -15.70 -23.52
N GLY A 97 19.59 -14.75 -23.42
CA GLY A 97 18.69 -14.57 -22.26
C GLY A 97 19.35 -13.92 -21.02
N TRP A 98 20.66 -14.12 -20.79
CA TRP A 98 21.39 -13.47 -19.68
C TRP A 98 21.91 -12.07 -20.04
N GLU A 99 22.02 -11.73 -21.33
CA GLU A 99 22.26 -10.36 -21.83
C GLU A 99 21.15 -9.38 -21.38
N VAL A 100 19.97 -9.92 -21.02
CA VAL A 100 18.86 -9.21 -20.35
C VAL A 100 19.19 -8.84 -18.90
N LEU A 101 20.40 -9.08 -18.40
CA LEU A 101 20.87 -8.62 -17.08
C LEU A 101 21.98 -7.57 -17.15
N THR A 102 22.61 -7.35 -18.31
CA THR A 102 23.78 -6.46 -18.46
C THR A 102 23.49 -5.21 -19.31
N THR A 103 22.31 -5.12 -19.91
CA THR A 103 21.89 -3.99 -20.75
C THR A 103 21.18 -2.89 -19.97
N PRO A 104 21.09 -1.65 -20.49
CA PRO A 104 20.23 -0.62 -19.90
C PRO A 104 18.76 -1.05 -19.80
N ALA A 105 18.28 -1.87 -20.75
CA ALA A 105 16.94 -2.46 -20.73
C ALA A 105 16.77 -3.45 -19.56
N ALA A 106 17.79 -4.28 -19.30
CA ALA A 106 17.87 -5.14 -18.12
C ALA A 106 17.65 -4.38 -16.82
N LEU A 107 18.44 -3.30 -16.66
CA LEU A 107 18.40 -2.45 -15.49
C LEU A 107 17.03 -1.79 -15.37
N ALA A 108 16.46 -1.31 -16.48
CA ALA A 108 15.13 -0.72 -16.49
C ALA A 108 14.06 -1.73 -16.04
N GLN A 109 14.12 -2.97 -16.54
CA GLN A 109 13.20 -4.03 -16.17
C GLN A 109 13.33 -4.42 -14.69
N LEU A 110 14.57 -4.57 -14.19
CA LEU A 110 14.83 -4.86 -12.77
C LEU A 110 14.30 -3.74 -11.86
N LEU A 111 14.51 -2.49 -12.25
CA LEU A 111 14.01 -1.33 -11.53
C LEU A 111 12.48 -1.30 -11.50
N ALA A 112 11.81 -1.57 -12.63
CA ALA A 112 10.34 -1.56 -12.72
C ALA A 112 9.67 -2.75 -12.00
N SER A 113 10.20 -3.96 -12.18
CA SER A 113 9.53 -5.20 -11.76
C SER A 113 9.96 -5.71 -10.37
N ALA A 114 11.14 -5.32 -9.87
CA ALA A 114 11.62 -5.69 -8.54
C ALA A 114 11.82 -4.49 -7.61
N ALA A 115 12.79 -3.62 -7.94
CA ALA A 115 13.30 -2.66 -6.96
C ALA A 115 12.27 -1.60 -6.58
N ALA A 116 11.64 -0.95 -7.56
CA ALA A 116 10.64 0.07 -7.31
C ALA A 116 9.44 -0.44 -6.49
N PRO A 117 8.74 -1.51 -6.90
CA PRO A 117 7.57 -1.98 -6.16
C PRO A 117 7.93 -2.56 -4.79
N ALA A 118 9.12 -3.17 -4.61
CA ALA A 118 9.61 -3.61 -3.30
C ALA A 118 9.83 -2.44 -2.34
N LEU A 119 10.51 -1.39 -2.81
CA LEU A 119 10.77 -0.18 -2.01
C LEU A 119 9.46 0.54 -1.64
N VAL A 120 8.52 0.66 -2.58
CA VAL A 120 7.19 1.22 -2.33
C VAL A 120 6.41 0.38 -1.32
N SER A 121 6.47 -0.95 -1.43
CA SER A 121 5.81 -1.87 -0.49
C SER A 121 6.37 -1.73 0.93
N LEU A 122 7.70 -1.65 1.09
CA LEU A 122 8.33 -1.40 2.40
C LEU A 122 7.92 -0.03 2.97
N GLY A 123 7.83 0.99 2.11
CA GLY A 123 7.30 2.30 2.47
C GLY A 123 5.86 2.21 3.00
N ALA A 124 5.00 1.45 2.32
CA ALA A 124 3.61 1.23 2.71
C ALA A 124 3.51 0.45 4.03
N VAL A 125 4.34 -0.57 4.25
CA VAL A 125 4.41 -1.32 5.52
C VAL A 125 4.82 -0.39 6.67
N ALA A 126 5.84 0.45 6.48
CA ALA A 126 6.26 1.43 7.49
C ALA A 126 5.13 2.43 7.82
N LEU A 127 4.39 2.88 6.81
CA LEU A 127 3.21 3.72 7.00
C LEU A 127 2.14 3.00 7.83
N LEU A 128 1.74 1.79 7.43
CA LEU A 128 0.70 1.02 8.11
C LEU A 128 1.08 0.67 9.55
N ARG A 129 2.35 0.36 9.81
CA ARG A 129 2.89 0.20 11.17
C ARG A 129 2.75 1.49 11.99
N SER A 130 3.13 2.64 11.43
CA SER A 130 3.02 3.94 12.11
C SER A 130 1.57 4.38 12.40
N LEU A 131 0.61 3.81 11.64
CA LEU A 131 -0.83 3.94 11.84
C LEU A 131 -1.39 2.92 12.86
N ARG A 132 -0.53 2.06 13.43
CA ARG A 132 -0.88 0.97 14.35
C ARG A 132 -1.87 -0.02 13.74
N VAL A 133 -1.82 -0.20 12.42
CA VAL A 133 -2.60 -1.21 11.69
C VAL A 133 -1.87 -2.56 11.71
N LEU A 134 -0.54 -2.54 11.56
CA LEU A 134 0.30 -3.73 11.64
C LEU A 134 0.98 -3.81 13.00
N SER A 135 1.01 -5.03 13.57
CA SER A 135 1.90 -5.35 14.68
C SER A 135 3.35 -5.48 14.19
N ASP A 136 4.31 -5.44 15.10
CA ASP A 136 5.72 -5.55 14.73
C ASP A 136 6.04 -6.86 13.99
N PRO A 137 5.59 -8.05 14.43
CA PRO A 137 5.80 -9.29 13.67
C PRO A 137 5.14 -9.27 12.30
N ALA A 138 3.92 -8.72 12.18
CA ALA A 138 3.23 -8.63 10.90
C ALA A 138 3.95 -7.67 9.95
N SER A 139 4.53 -6.57 10.46
CA SER A 139 5.27 -5.62 9.64
C SER A 139 6.58 -6.21 9.09
N VAL A 140 7.33 -6.98 9.90
CA VAL A 140 8.54 -7.66 9.44
C VAL A 140 8.18 -8.73 8.42
N LEU A 141 7.18 -9.57 8.70
CA LEU A 141 6.71 -10.60 7.77
C LEU A 141 6.23 -10.02 6.44
N ALA A 142 5.37 -9.00 6.48
CA ALA A 142 4.85 -8.36 5.27
C ALA A 142 5.98 -7.72 4.46
N GLY A 143 6.92 -7.04 5.13
CA GLY A 143 8.06 -6.39 4.48
C GLY A 143 9.02 -7.40 3.81
N THR A 144 9.42 -8.45 4.52
CA THR A 144 10.33 -9.47 3.98
C THR A 144 9.65 -10.29 2.87
N ALA A 145 8.41 -10.71 3.07
CA ALA A 145 7.65 -11.44 2.06
C ALA A 145 7.41 -10.59 0.81
N ALA A 146 7.15 -9.28 0.94
CA ALA A 146 7.01 -8.39 -0.20
C ALA A 146 8.30 -8.29 -1.03
N VAL A 147 9.46 -8.13 -0.39
CA VAL A 147 10.76 -8.08 -1.10
C VAL A 147 11.01 -9.37 -1.87
N VAL A 148 10.78 -10.52 -1.23
CA VAL A 148 10.94 -11.83 -1.90
C VAL A 148 9.92 -11.98 -3.04
N ALA A 149 8.65 -11.61 -2.82
CA ALA A 149 7.61 -11.69 -3.84
C ALA A 149 7.98 -10.87 -5.09
N TRP A 150 8.46 -9.64 -4.92
CA TRP A 150 8.89 -8.79 -6.04
C TRP A 150 10.14 -9.32 -6.75
N GLY A 151 11.07 -9.92 -6.01
CA GLY A 151 12.21 -10.62 -6.61
C GLY A 151 11.77 -11.78 -7.51
N VAL A 152 10.90 -12.67 -7.00
CA VAL A 152 10.39 -13.80 -7.78
C VAL A 152 9.49 -13.34 -8.94
N ALA A 153 8.67 -12.31 -8.74
CA ALA A 153 7.84 -11.72 -9.79
C ALA A 153 8.67 -11.13 -10.93
N SER A 154 9.79 -10.48 -10.62
CA SER A 154 10.74 -9.97 -11.62
C SER A 154 11.36 -11.10 -12.44
N VAL A 155 11.83 -12.17 -11.78
CA VAL A 155 12.35 -13.37 -12.48
C VAL A 155 11.28 -14.02 -13.35
N THR A 156 10.03 -14.08 -12.86
CA THR A 156 8.87 -14.58 -13.61
C THR A 156 8.62 -13.73 -14.86
N SER A 157 8.64 -12.41 -14.72
CA SER A 157 8.43 -11.48 -15.83
C SER A 157 9.50 -11.64 -16.90
N THR A 158 10.77 -11.84 -16.53
CA THR A 158 11.86 -12.10 -17.47
C THR A 158 11.71 -13.47 -18.15
N SER A 159 11.34 -14.50 -17.38
CA SER A 159 11.06 -15.84 -17.90
C SER A 159 9.94 -15.84 -18.95
N TRP A 160 8.85 -15.12 -18.67
CA TRP A 160 7.75 -14.89 -19.61
C TRP A 160 8.24 -14.18 -20.89
N GLY A 161 9.01 -13.10 -20.74
CA GLY A 161 9.53 -12.32 -21.88
C GLY A 161 10.38 -13.17 -22.83
N VAL A 162 11.29 -13.97 -22.28
CA VAL A 162 12.11 -14.91 -23.08
C VAL A 162 11.25 -15.95 -23.79
N GLY A 163 10.21 -16.47 -23.14
CA GLY A 163 9.29 -17.42 -23.77
C GLY A 163 8.52 -16.83 -24.93
N PHE A 164 8.08 -15.57 -24.79
CA PHE A 164 7.38 -14.82 -25.83
C PHE A 164 8.29 -14.56 -27.04
N GLU A 165 9.48 -14.01 -26.83
CA GLU A 165 10.46 -13.72 -27.89
C GLU A 165 10.87 -14.97 -28.69
N ARG A 166 10.82 -16.16 -28.09
CA ARG A 166 11.09 -17.42 -28.81
C ARG A 166 9.86 -18.00 -29.49
N ALA A 167 8.69 -17.83 -28.90
CA ALA A 167 7.44 -18.28 -29.49
C ALA A 167 7.10 -17.52 -30.79
N ASP A 168 7.39 -16.22 -30.85
CA ASP A 168 7.12 -15.36 -32.02
C ASP A 168 7.73 -15.90 -33.33
N PRO A 169 9.02 -16.24 -33.41
CA PRO A 169 9.62 -16.89 -34.58
C PRO A 169 9.39 -18.41 -34.65
N GLY A 170 8.62 -19.01 -33.73
CA GLY A 170 8.37 -20.46 -33.69
C GLY A 170 9.57 -21.29 -33.21
N LEU A 171 10.49 -20.71 -32.43
CA LEU A 171 11.65 -21.40 -31.89
C LEU A 171 11.30 -22.26 -30.67
N GLU A 172 12.12 -23.28 -30.41
CA GLU A 172 11.99 -24.10 -29.21
C GLU A 172 12.16 -23.28 -27.93
N GLN A 173 11.35 -23.64 -26.92
CA GLN A 173 11.36 -23.01 -25.60
C GLN A 173 12.61 -23.41 -24.83
N THR A 174 13.22 -22.45 -24.13
CA THR A 174 14.35 -22.74 -23.22
C THR A 174 13.84 -23.28 -21.88
N PRO A 175 14.66 -23.99 -21.09
CA PRO A 175 14.29 -24.41 -19.74
C PRO A 175 13.87 -23.24 -18.84
N PHE A 176 14.50 -22.07 -19.02
CA PHE A 176 14.16 -20.86 -18.28
C PHE A 176 12.79 -20.31 -18.69
N ALA A 177 12.46 -20.29 -19.99
CA ALA A 177 11.14 -19.88 -20.46
C ALA A 177 10.04 -20.87 -20.02
N ALA A 178 10.32 -22.18 -20.06
CA ALA A 178 9.41 -23.22 -19.58
C ALA A 178 9.11 -23.11 -18.07
N ALA A 179 10.01 -22.49 -17.28
CA ALA A 179 9.82 -22.26 -15.85
C ALA A 179 8.83 -21.12 -15.51
N THR A 180 8.26 -20.43 -16.50
CA THR A 180 7.36 -19.27 -16.30
C THR A 180 6.21 -19.59 -15.34
N TRP A 181 5.51 -20.71 -15.54
CA TRP A 181 4.36 -21.07 -14.70
C TRP A 181 4.75 -21.45 -13.25
N PRO A 182 5.74 -22.31 -13.01
CA PRO A 182 6.26 -22.54 -11.67
C PRO A 182 6.70 -21.25 -10.95
N LEU A 183 7.40 -20.36 -11.65
CA LEU A 183 7.84 -19.08 -11.10
C LEU A 183 6.65 -18.17 -10.78
N PHE A 184 5.65 -18.11 -11.65
CA PHE A 184 4.40 -17.37 -11.41
C PHE A 184 3.67 -17.88 -10.17
N LEU A 185 3.55 -19.20 -10.01
CA LEU A 185 2.92 -19.79 -8.83
C LEU A 185 3.72 -19.46 -7.56
N ALA A 186 5.04 -19.52 -7.60
CA ALA A 186 5.89 -19.13 -6.48
C ALA A 186 5.71 -17.64 -6.13
N ALA A 187 5.69 -16.75 -7.13
CA ALA A 187 5.45 -15.32 -6.94
C ALA A 187 4.06 -15.06 -6.34
N ALA A 188 3.02 -15.74 -6.84
CA ALA A 188 1.65 -15.63 -6.36
C ALA A 188 1.52 -16.10 -4.90
N VAL A 189 2.15 -17.23 -4.53
CA VAL A 189 2.13 -17.75 -3.16
C VAL A 189 2.83 -16.79 -2.20
N VAL A 190 4.07 -16.38 -2.50
CA VAL A 190 4.83 -15.48 -1.61
C VAL A 190 4.16 -14.10 -1.54
N GLY A 191 3.65 -13.59 -2.67
CA GLY A 191 2.89 -12.34 -2.70
C GLY A 191 1.60 -12.42 -1.88
N THR A 192 0.92 -13.56 -1.89
CA THR A 192 -0.27 -13.82 -1.06
C THR A 192 0.07 -13.80 0.42
N VAL A 193 1.20 -14.39 0.83
CA VAL A 193 1.68 -14.31 2.22
C VAL A 193 1.90 -12.87 2.65
N ALA A 194 2.55 -12.06 1.81
CA ALA A 194 2.79 -10.64 2.09
C ALA A 194 1.48 -9.85 2.23
N ALA A 195 0.56 -10.01 1.28
CA ALA A 195 -0.74 -9.33 1.27
C ALA A 195 -1.65 -9.80 2.43
N ALA A 196 -1.64 -11.09 2.75
CA ALA A 196 -2.40 -11.65 3.86
C ALA A 196 -1.91 -11.11 5.22
N ALA A 197 -0.60 -10.93 5.40
CA ALA A 197 -0.06 -10.30 6.62
C ALA A 197 -0.60 -8.86 6.80
N VAL A 198 -0.74 -8.12 5.69
CA VAL A 198 -1.33 -6.78 5.70
C VAL A 198 -2.83 -6.83 6.03
N TRP A 199 -3.58 -7.69 5.34
CA TRP A 199 -5.02 -7.84 5.56
C TRP A 199 -5.35 -8.36 6.96
N ASP A 200 -4.56 -9.27 7.54
CA ASP A 200 -4.77 -9.73 8.93
C ASP A 200 -4.65 -8.57 9.92
N GLY A 201 -3.67 -7.69 9.73
CA GLY A 201 -3.52 -6.47 10.52
C GLY A 201 -4.70 -5.51 10.35
N VAL A 202 -5.13 -5.24 9.11
CA VAL A 202 -6.30 -4.40 8.82
C VAL A 202 -7.58 -4.96 9.48
N LEU A 203 -7.83 -6.26 9.31
CA LEU A 203 -9.00 -6.94 9.85
C LEU A 203 -8.95 -7.03 11.39
N SER A 204 -7.76 -7.05 12.00
CA SER A 204 -7.60 -7.07 13.47
C SER A 204 -8.18 -5.81 14.15
N VAL A 205 -8.30 -4.71 13.41
CA VAL A 205 -8.89 -3.46 13.91
C VAL A 205 -10.43 -3.57 14.02
N VAL A 206 -11.05 -4.45 13.22
CA VAL A 206 -12.50 -4.67 13.18
C VAL A 206 -12.95 -5.39 14.47
N PRO A 207 -13.81 -4.80 15.32
CA PRO A 207 -14.18 -5.37 16.61
C PRO A 207 -14.75 -6.79 16.54
N ALA A 208 -15.56 -7.09 15.51
CA ALA A 208 -16.16 -8.41 15.33
C ALA A 208 -15.13 -9.52 15.07
N LEU A 209 -13.97 -9.15 14.51
CA LEU A 209 -12.86 -10.05 14.17
C LEU A 209 -11.67 -9.89 15.14
N ARG A 210 -11.80 -9.02 16.15
CA ARG A 210 -10.75 -8.76 17.11
C ARG A 210 -10.76 -9.84 18.18
N ASP A 211 -9.61 -10.47 18.37
CA ASP A 211 -9.40 -11.41 19.47
C ASP A 211 -9.12 -10.59 20.74
N THR A 212 -10.15 -10.32 21.53
CA THR A 212 -10.02 -9.49 22.73
C THR A 212 -9.81 -10.28 24.02
N ARG A 213 -9.91 -11.62 24.00
CA ARG A 213 -9.92 -12.41 25.26
C ARG A 213 -9.25 -13.79 25.21
N GLY A 214 -8.54 -14.18 24.15
CA GLY A 214 -7.77 -15.43 24.14
C GLY A 214 -8.60 -16.74 24.23
N GLN A 215 -9.91 -16.63 24.42
CA GLN A 215 -10.84 -17.74 24.59
C GLN A 215 -11.52 -18.17 23.26
N HIS A 216 -11.29 -17.49 22.14
CA HIS A 216 -11.98 -17.77 20.88
C HIS A 216 -11.03 -17.95 19.68
N ARG A 217 -10.22 -19.02 19.73
CA ARG A 217 -9.46 -19.57 18.60
C ARG A 217 -10.20 -19.55 17.23
N PRO A 218 -11.51 -19.87 17.11
CA PRO A 218 -12.18 -19.84 15.81
C PRO A 218 -12.19 -18.46 15.13
N ARG A 219 -12.27 -17.36 15.88
CA ARG A 219 -12.31 -16.01 15.27
C ARG A 219 -10.97 -15.59 14.68
N ALA A 220 -9.86 -15.97 15.32
CA ALA A 220 -8.53 -15.75 14.78
C ALA A 220 -8.29 -16.56 13.50
N LEU A 221 -8.79 -17.80 13.44
CA LEU A 221 -8.74 -18.63 12.24
C LEU A 221 -9.55 -18.04 11.09
N VAL A 222 -10.81 -17.63 11.36
CA VAL A 222 -11.66 -16.98 10.34
C VAL A 222 -11.01 -15.70 9.82
N ARG A 223 -10.42 -14.87 10.70
CA ARG A 223 -9.72 -13.65 10.29
C ARG A 223 -8.53 -13.95 9.38
N ARG A 224 -7.69 -14.93 9.74
CA ARG A 224 -6.53 -15.34 8.93
C ARG A 224 -6.97 -15.94 7.60
N ALA A 225 -8.01 -16.77 7.59
CA ALA A 225 -8.59 -17.32 6.37
C ALA A 225 -9.08 -16.19 5.45
N LEU A 226 -9.84 -15.22 5.99
CA LEU A 226 -10.29 -14.06 5.22
C LEU A 226 -9.11 -13.22 4.71
N ALA A 227 -8.05 -13.07 5.50
CA ALA A 227 -6.85 -12.37 5.09
C ALA A 227 -6.14 -13.06 3.92
N VAL A 228 -6.10 -14.39 3.87
CA VAL A 228 -5.59 -15.16 2.73
C VAL A 228 -6.51 -15.01 1.51
N VAL A 229 -7.82 -15.13 1.70
CA VAL A 229 -8.83 -14.98 0.64
C VAL A 229 -8.77 -13.59 -0.01
N LEU A 230 -8.51 -12.53 0.78
CA LEU A 230 -8.30 -11.17 0.26
C LEU A 230 -6.87 -10.97 -0.27
N GLY A 231 -5.88 -11.63 0.34
CA GLY A 231 -4.47 -11.53 -0.01
C GLY A 231 -4.14 -12.09 -1.40
N ALA A 232 -4.75 -13.22 -1.78
CA ALA A 232 -4.51 -13.87 -3.06
C ALA A 232 -4.89 -13.01 -4.28
N PRO A 233 -6.11 -12.44 -4.38
CA PRO A 233 -6.41 -11.51 -5.46
C PRO A 233 -5.56 -10.24 -5.34
N THR A 234 -5.31 -9.74 -4.12
CA THR A 234 -4.47 -8.54 -3.91
C THR A 234 -3.08 -8.71 -4.51
N SER A 235 -2.43 -9.86 -4.29
CA SER A 235 -1.08 -10.13 -4.80
C SER A 235 -1.05 -10.20 -6.32
N LEU A 236 -2.00 -10.92 -6.93
CA LEU A 236 -2.14 -11.03 -8.38
C LEU A 236 -2.33 -9.66 -9.04
N PHE A 237 -3.24 -8.86 -8.49
CA PHE A 237 -3.52 -7.53 -8.98
C PHE A 237 -2.36 -6.55 -8.80
N LEU A 238 -1.64 -6.62 -7.68
CA LEU A 238 -0.42 -5.83 -7.51
C LEU A 238 0.64 -6.25 -8.53
N GLY A 239 0.80 -7.56 -8.78
CA GLY A 239 1.69 -8.09 -9.81
C GLY A 239 1.33 -7.56 -11.21
N LEU A 240 0.05 -7.65 -11.59
CA LEU A 240 -0.46 -7.08 -12.86
C LEU A 240 -0.25 -5.56 -12.92
N GLY A 241 -0.48 -4.85 -11.81
CA GLY A 241 -0.22 -3.42 -11.71
C GLY A 241 1.25 -3.05 -11.84
N ALA A 242 2.19 -3.92 -11.46
CA ALA A 242 3.62 -3.67 -11.65
C ALA A 242 4.09 -3.85 -13.09
N LEU A 243 3.36 -4.62 -13.91
CA LEU A 243 3.59 -4.68 -15.36
C LEU A 243 3.22 -3.35 -16.05
N ALA A 244 2.33 -2.56 -15.44
CA ALA A 244 2.02 -1.22 -15.92
C ALA A 244 3.18 -0.25 -15.67
N LEU A 245 3.81 0.18 -16.75
CA LEU A 245 4.92 1.14 -16.76
C LEU A 245 4.61 2.39 -15.91
N GLY A 246 5.44 2.63 -14.90
CA GLY A 246 5.34 3.83 -14.05
C GLY A 246 4.28 3.78 -12.95
N SER A 247 3.60 2.65 -12.72
CA SER A 247 2.63 2.50 -11.62
C SER A 247 3.25 2.76 -10.23
N SER A 248 4.50 2.32 -10.04
CA SER A 248 5.26 2.53 -8.80
C SER A 248 5.60 4.01 -8.56
N VAL A 249 5.65 4.86 -9.60
CA VAL A 249 5.80 6.33 -9.44
C VAL A 249 4.62 6.90 -8.68
N VAL A 250 3.40 6.57 -9.12
CA VAL A 250 2.16 7.11 -8.55
C VAL A 250 1.95 6.60 -7.14
N VAL A 251 2.05 5.27 -6.94
CA VAL A 251 1.88 4.66 -5.62
C VAL A 251 2.98 5.12 -4.66
N GLY A 252 4.23 5.15 -5.13
CA GLY A 252 5.37 5.61 -4.33
C GLY A 252 5.24 7.07 -3.90
N ALA A 253 4.83 7.97 -4.80
CA ALA A 253 4.57 9.37 -4.47
C ALA A 253 3.46 9.52 -3.42
N GLY A 254 2.36 8.76 -3.55
CA GLY A 254 1.26 8.75 -2.58
C GLY A 254 1.69 8.27 -1.20
N VAL A 255 2.41 7.15 -1.14
CA VAL A 255 2.96 6.60 0.11
C VAL A 255 3.97 7.55 0.73
N ALA A 256 4.88 8.13 -0.05
CA ALA A 256 5.85 9.11 0.41
C ALA A 256 5.16 10.34 1.02
N ALA A 257 4.14 10.87 0.35
CA ALA A 257 3.36 12.00 0.87
C ALA A 257 2.67 11.65 2.19
N ALA A 258 2.05 10.48 2.29
CA ALA A 258 1.40 10.02 3.53
C ALA A 258 2.41 9.84 4.68
N CYS A 259 3.57 9.26 4.41
CA CYS A 259 4.68 9.14 5.37
C CYS A 259 5.19 10.52 5.82
N LEU A 260 5.31 11.48 4.90
CA LEU A 260 5.75 12.84 5.20
C LEU A 260 4.76 13.58 6.11
N VAL A 261 3.46 13.48 5.82
CA VAL A 261 2.40 14.03 6.69
C VAL A 261 2.48 13.40 8.07
N ARG A 262 2.65 12.08 8.13
CA ARG A 262 2.74 11.36 9.41
C ARG A 262 3.99 11.73 10.21
N ARG A 263 5.12 11.97 9.55
CA ARG A 263 6.37 12.43 10.17
C ARG A 263 6.23 13.83 10.77
N ARG A 264 5.42 14.70 10.17
CA ARG A 264 5.19 16.08 10.64
C ARG A 264 4.21 16.16 11.81
N ASP A 265 3.40 15.14 12.03
CA ASP A 265 2.49 15.04 13.18
C ASP A 265 3.35 14.82 14.44
N PRO A 266 3.52 15.82 15.32
CA PRO A 266 4.32 15.62 16.52
C PRO A 266 3.62 14.58 17.40
N ALA A 267 4.31 13.49 17.71
CA ALA A 267 3.85 12.60 18.78
C ALA A 267 3.64 13.46 20.04
N PRO A 268 2.59 13.20 20.85
CA PRO A 268 2.44 13.89 22.12
C PRO A 268 3.71 13.63 22.93
N ARG A 269 4.52 14.67 23.13
CA ARG A 269 5.65 14.63 24.05
C ARG A 269 5.05 14.27 25.40
N VAL A 270 5.35 13.07 25.88
CA VAL A 270 5.19 12.74 27.30
C VAL A 270 6.23 13.60 28.01
N VAL A 271 5.85 14.82 28.36
CA VAL A 271 6.63 15.65 29.28
C VAL A 271 6.57 14.92 30.62
N PRO A 272 7.71 14.59 31.25
CA PRO A 272 7.74 14.13 32.62
C PRO A 272 6.99 15.15 33.48
N ARG A 273 5.90 14.70 34.11
CA ARG A 273 4.96 15.56 34.85
C ARG A 273 5.63 16.05 36.13
N ALA A 274 6.27 17.20 36.06
CA ALA A 274 6.74 17.96 37.20
C ALA A 274 6.46 19.45 36.96
N GLN A 275 5.18 19.85 36.97
CA GLN A 275 4.73 21.23 37.21
C GLN A 275 3.20 21.29 37.35
N ALA A 276 2.75 22.15 38.27
CA ALA A 276 1.38 22.32 38.76
C ALA A 276 0.34 22.62 37.64
N PRO A 277 -0.96 22.33 37.87
CA PRO A 277 -1.97 22.37 36.82
C PRO A 277 -2.33 23.81 36.44
N VAL A 278 -1.87 24.25 35.28
CA VAL A 278 -2.51 25.34 34.53
C VAL A 278 -3.73 24.74 33.82
N PRO A 279 -4.95 25.31 33.96
CA PRO A 279 -6.11 24.80 33.25
C PRO A 279 -5.85 24.89 31.75
N SER A 280 -5.67 23.72 31.14
CA SER A 280 -5.39 23.60 29.72
C SER A 280 -6.66 23.93 28.94
N PRO A 281 -6.61 24.75 27.88
CA PRO A 281 -7.75 24.88 26.98
C PRO A 281 -8.09 23.48 26.44
N LEU A 282 -9.36 23.10 26.55
CA LEU A 282 -9.90 21.79 26.19
C LEU A 282 -9.25 21.28 24.89
N PRO A 283 -8.74 20.03 24.85
CA PRO A 283 -8.14 19.49 23.63
C PRO A 283 -9.17 19.59 22.50
N ARG A 284 -8.83 20.34 21.44
CA ARG A 284 -9.62 20.39 20.20
C ARG A 284 -9.86 18.95 19.76
N ARG A 285 -11.07 18.43 20.01
CA ARG A 285 -11.49 17.10 19.55
C ARG A 285 -11.18 17.03 18.05
N ARG A 286 -10.18 16.23 17.65
CA ARG A 286 -9.95 15.89 16.24
C ARG A 286 -11.30 15.37 15.75
N ARG A 287 -11.99 16.13 14.89
CA ARG A 287 -13.25 15.71 14.29
C ARG A 287 -13.00 14.32 13.70
N PRO A 288 -13.81 13.30 14.04
CA PRO A 288 -13.66 12.00 13.42
C PRO A 288 -13.69 12.19 11.91
N LEU A 289 -12.84 11.47 11.17
CA LEU A 289 -12.76 11.39 9.70
C LEU A 289 -14.08 10.98 9.03
N VAL A 290 -15.14 10.78 9.81
CA VAL A 290 -16.45 10.39 9.31
C VAL A 290 -17.14 11.65 8.84
N ALA A 291 -17.12 11.84 7.52
CA ALA A 291 -18.06 12.66 6.79
C ALA A 291 -19.49 12.44 7.31
N ASP A 292 -20.37 13.43 7.21
CA ASP A 292 -21.80 13.31 7.59
C ASP A 292 -22.35 11.92 7.23
N GLY A 293 -23.15 11.30 8.11
CA GLY A 293 -23.57 9.89 7.94
C GLY A 293 -24.14 9.56 6.54
N ARG A 294 -24.73 10.55 5.87
CA ARG A 294 -25.18 10.49 4.47
C ARG A 294 -24.04 10.31 3.46
N ARG A 295 -22.94 11.04 3.59
CA ARG A 295 -21.75 10.93 2.71
C ARG A 295 -21.06 9.59 2.89
N ALA A 296 -20.93 9.13 4.13
CA ALA A 296 -20.38 7.80 4.43
C ALA A 296 -21.26 6.68 3.84
N ALA A 297 -22.59 6.82 3.92
CA ALA A 297 -23.52 5.87 3.31
C ALA A 297 -23.42 5.86 1.77
N ALA A 298 -23.39 7.04 1.14
CA ALA A 298 -23.24 7.17 -0.32
C ALA A 298 -21.90 6.57 -0.81
N ALA A 299 -20.80 6.88 -0.13
CA ALA A 299 -19.49 6.27 -0.42
C ALA A 299 -19.51 4.74 -0.23
N GLY A 300 -20.23 4.24 0.77
CA GLY A 300 -20.44 2.81 0.99
C GLY A 300 -21.22 2.14 -0.14
N GLN A 301 -22.31 2.75 -0.61
CA GLN A 301 -23.09 2.26 -1.74
C GLN A 301 -22.27 2.22 -3.04
N LEU A 302 -21.52 3.30 -3.32
CA LEU A 302 -20.61 3.35 -4.48
C LEU A 302 -19.53 2.27 -4.39
N ALA A 303 -18.94 2.06 -3.20
CA ALA A 303 -17.93 1.04 -3.00
C ALA A 303 -18.51 -0.38 -3.18
N VAL A 304 -19.71 -0.68 -2.66
CA VAL A 304 -20.36 -1.98 -2.87
C VAL A 304 -20.70 -2.20 -4.34
N ALA A 305 -21.27 -1.20 -5.02
CA ALA A 305 -21.55 -1.28 -6.45
C ALA A 305 -20.28 -1.51 -7.27
N ALA A 306 -19.22 -0.76 -6.98
CA ALA A 306 -17.92 -0.92 -7.63
C ALA A 306 -17.30 -2.31 -7.38
N LEU A 307 -17.47 -2.86 -6.17
CA LEU A 307 -16.99 -4.18 -5.83
C LEU A 307 -17.70 -5.25 -6.67
N LEU A 308 -19.02 -5.18 -6.77
CA LEU A 308 -19.82 -6.15 -7.53
C LEU A 308 -19.56 -6.04 -9.03
N VAL A 309 -19.74 -4.85 -9.60
CA VAL A 309 -19.57 -4.59 -11.03
C VAL A 309 -18.12 -4.82 -11.46
N GLY A 310 -17.16 -4.33 -10.68
CA GLY A 310 -15.74 -4.52 -10.95
C GLY A 310 -15.34 -5.99 -10.89
N SER A 311 -15.86 -6.77 -9.94
CA SER A 311 -15.50 -8.19 -9.83
C SER A 311 -16.02 -8.97 -11.03
N ALA A 312 -17.26 -8.72 -11.44
CA ALA A 312 -17.84 -9.31 -12.64
C ALA A 312 -17.04 -8.92 -13.89
N ALA A 313 -16.68 -7.64 -14.03
CA ALA A 313 -15.89 -7.13 -15.14
C ALA A 313 -14.50 -7.77 -15.21
N THR A 314 -13.82 -7.91 -14.08
CA THR A 314 -12.49 -8.53 -14.02
C THR A 314 -12.54 -10.02 -14.33
N VAL A 315 -13.52 -10.76 -13.77
CA VAL A 315 -13.72 -12.17 -14.11
C VAL A 315 -13.99 -12.32 -15.61
N HIS A 316 -14.80 -11.43 -16.19
CA HIS A 316 -15.09 -11.44 -17.61
C HIS A 316 -13.85 -11.14 -18.47
N ALA A 317 -13.05 -10.13 -18.09
CA ALA A 317 -11.82 -9.78 -18.79
C ALA A 317 -10.81 -10.94 -18.81
N LEU A 318 -10.57 -11.57 -17.66
CA LEU A 318 -9.50 -12.56 -17.49
C LEU A 318 -9.89 -13.94 -18.02
N TRP A 319 -11.16 -14.30 -17.87
CA TRP A 319 -11.62 -15.67 -18.11
C TRP A 319 -12.50 -15.79 -19.35
N GLY A 320 -12.82 -14.65 -19.98
CA GLY A 320 -13.65 -14.56 -21.16
C GLY A 320 -13.22 -15.42 -22.34
N ILE A 321 -11.91 -15.63 -22.51
CA ILE A 321 -11.36 -16.46 -23.57
C ILE A 321 -11.90 -17.90 -23.57
N PHE A 322 -12.28 -18.45 -22.41
CA PHE A 322 -12.76 -19.84 -22.30
C PHE A 322 -14.21 -20.03 -22.75
N TRP A 323 -14.99 -18.96 -22.85
CA TRP A 323 -16.40 -19.02 -23.26
C TRP A 323 -16.76 -18.07 -24.39
N GLN A 324 -15.80 -17.25 -24.85
CA GLN A 324 -16.02 -16.32 -25.95
C GLN A 324 -16.42 -17.08 -27.22
N ASP A 325 -15.77 -18.21 -27.50
CA ASP A 325 -16.14 -19.08 -28.63
C ASP A 325 -17.60 -19.54 -28.53
N ALA A 326 -18.03 -20.00 -27.35
CA ALA A 326 -19.41 -20.42 -27.11
C ALA A 326 -20.43 -19.28 -27.31
N LEU A 327 -20.09 -18.04 -26.91
CA LEU A 327 -20.93 -16.87 -27.12
C LEU A 327 -20.99 -16.43 -28.60
N VAL A 328 -19.89 -16.59 -29.34
CA VAL A 328 -19.85 -16.34 -30.79
C VAL A 328 -20.77 -17.33 -31.50
N TYR A 329 -20.68 -18.62 -31.15
CA TYR A 329 -21.57 -19.64 -31.70
C TYR A 329 -23.05 -19.40 -31.36
N ALA A 330 -23.35 -18.82 -30.20
CA ALA A 330 -24.72 -18.49 -29.78
C ALA A 330 -25.29 -17.20 -30.42
N GLY A 331 -24.54 -16.52 -31.29
CA GLY A 331 -25.01 -15.32 -32.01
C GLY A 331 -25.21 -14.09 -31.12
N VAL A 332 -24.53 -14.03 -29.97
CA VAL A 332 -24.68 -12.89 -29.04
C VAL A 332 -23.99 -11.65 -29.64
N PRO A 333 -24.68 -10.49 -29.73
CA PRO A 333 -24.21 -9.30 -30.48
C PRO A 333 -22.94 -8.62 -29.95
N PHE A 334 -22.36 -9.10 -28.84
CA PHE A 334 -21.09 -8.61 -28.27
C PHE A 334 -19.98 -9.66 -28.26
N ALA A 335 -20.20 -10.84 -28.83
CA ALA A 335 -19.21 -11.92 -28.82
C ALA A 335 -17.97 -11.64 -29.70
N SER A 336 -18.10 -10.71 -30.65
CA SER A 336 -17.00 -10.23 -31.50
C SER A 336 -16.10 -9.21 -30.80
N LEU A 337 -16.54 -8.58 -29.70
CA LEU A 337 -15.67 -7.76 -28.86
C LEU A 337 -14.78 -8.69 -28.04
N PRO A 338 -13.44 -8.54 -28.10
CA PRO A 338 -12.55 -9.30 -27.24
C PRO A 338 -12.99 -9.16 -25.79
N SER A 339 -13.17 -10.28 -25.06
CA SER A 339 -13.72 -10.27 -23.70
C SER A 339 -12.95 -9.34 -22.75
N MET A 340 -11.64 -9.23 -22.97
CA MET A 340 -10.74 -8.31 -22.29
C MET A 340 -11.23 -6.85 -22.42
N ASN A 341 -11.61 -6.43 -23.62
CA ASN A 341 -12.02 -5.05 -23.90
C ASN A 341 -13.34 -4.69 -23.23
N LEU A 342 -14.33 -5.57 -23.28
CA LEU A 342 -15.60 -5.36 -22.59
C LEU A 342 -15.39 -5.30 -21.07
N GLY A 343 -14.60 -6.22 -20.52
CA GLY A 343 -14.27 -6.21 -19.10
C GLY A 343 -13.50 -4.95 -18.67
N LEU A 344 -12.58 -4.43 -19.49
CA LEU A 344 -11.91 -3.16 -19.22
C LEU A 344 -12.87 -1.97 -19.29
N ALA A 345 -13.80 -1.95 -20.23
CA ALA A 345 -14.80 -0.89 -20.35
C ALA A 345 -15.73 -0.83 -19.12
N VAL A 346 -16.28 -1.97 -18.72
CA VAL A 346 -17.15 -2.07 -17.53
C VAL A 346 -16.34 -1.82 -16.25
N GLY A 347 -15.11 -2.33 -16.18
CA GLY A 347 -14.17 -2.09 -15.09
C GLY A 347 -13.84 -0.61 -14.93
N SER A 348 -13.75 0.17 -16.02
CA SER A 348 -13.55 1.62 -15.96
C SER A 348 -14.71 2.33 -15.28
N VAL A 349 -15.95 1.89 -15.52
CA VAL A 349 -17.12 2.43 -14.80
C VAL A 349 -17.02 2.11 -13.31
N ALA A 350 -16.70 0.87 -12.95
CA ALA A 350 -16.50 0.48 -11.55
C ALA A 350 -15.39 1.30 -10.87
N LEU A 351 -14.26 1.52 -11.56
CA LEU A 351 -13.16 2.35 -11.06
C LEU A 351 -13.58 3.80 -10.87
N ALA A 352 -14.36 4.37 -11.79
CA ALA A 352 -14.90 5.73 -11.64
C ALA A 352 -15.73 5.88 -10.37
N LEU A 353 -16.54 4.87 -10.00
CA LEU A 353 -17.29 4.86 -8.75
C LEU A 353 -16.36 4.88 -7.51
N VAL A 354 -15.27 4.11 -7.53
CA VAL A 354 -14.24 4.11 -6.47
C VAL A 354 -13.62 5.51 -6.35
N VAL A 355 -13.22 6.10 -7.48
CA VAL A 355 -12.60 7.44 -7.53
C VAL A 355 -13.53 8.52 -6.98
N VAL A 356 -14.84 8.42 -7.20
CA VAL A 356 -15.85 9.32 -6.63
C VAL A 356 -16.08 9.06 -5.14
N ALA A 357 -16.01 7.82 -4.67
CA ALA A 357 -16.24 7.46 -3.27
C ALA A 357 -15.13 7.98 -2.33
N VAL A 358 -13.87 7.99 -2.78
CA VAL A 358 -12.72 8.47 -1.98
C VAL A 358 -12.88 9.91 -1.45
N PRO A 359 -13.11 10.94 -2.29
CA PRO A 359 -13.21 12.33 -1.82
C PRO A 359 -14.43 12.56 -0.91
N LEU A 360 -15.51 11.76 -1.05
CA LEU A 360 -16.67 11.82 -0.14
C LEU A 360 -16.29 11.49 1.30
N LEU A 361 -15.24 10.69 1.50
CA LEU A 361 -14.74 10.28 2.82
C LEU A 361 -13.60 11.16 3.33
N VAL A 362 -12.67 11.53 2.45
CA VAL A 362 -11.39 12.12 2.87
C VAL A 362 -11.43 13.66 2.89
N VAL A 363 -12.29 14.28 2.07
CA VAL A 363 -12.26 15.74 1.89
C VAL A 363 -13.36 16.41 2.73
N PRO A 364 -13.00 17.10 3.83
CA PRO A 364 -13.97 17.88 4.59
C PRO A 364 -14.44 19.07 3.76
N GLY A 365 -15.72 19.07 3.36
CA GLY A 365 -16.33 20.15 2.58
C GLY A 365 -16.21 20.02 1.05
N ARG A 366 -16.71 21.02 0.32
CA ARG A 366 -16.69 21.07 -1.16
C ARG A 366 -15.42 21.76 -1.67
N SER A 367 -14.26 21.16 -1.46
CA SER A 367 -13.01 21.70 -2.03
C SER A 367 -13.07 21.65 -3.56
N ARG A 368 -13.03 22.82 -4.21
CA ARG A 368 -13.01 22.92 -5.68
C ARG A 368 -11.85 22.14 -6.29
N THR A 369 -10.67 22.17 -5.67
CA THR A 369 -9.50 21.42 -6.13
C THR A 369 -9.75 19.92 -6.08
N ALA A 370 -10.33 19.41 -5.00
CA ALA A 370 -10.63 17.98 -4.90
C ALA A 370 -11.65 17.55 -5.96
N LEU A 371 -12.70 18.35 -6.19
CA LEU A 371 -13.70 18.08 -7.23
C LEU A 371 -13.09 18.07 -8.63
N LEU A 372 -12.22 19.03 -8.95
CA LEU A 372 -11.53 19.09 -10.24
C LEU A 372 -10.61 17.88 -10.46
N VAL A 373 -9.84 17.49 -9.43
CA VAL A 373 -8.97 16.30 -9.50
C VAL A 373 -9.79 15.04 -9.70
N THR A 374 -10.86 14.85 -8.91
CA THR A 374 -11.77 13.71 -9.06
C THR A 374 -12.39 13.68 -10.46
N ALA A 375 -12.86 14.82 -10.97
CA ALA A 375 -13.44 14.91 -12.32
C ALA A 375 -12.41 14.54 -13.40
N ALA A 376 -11.17 15.06 -13.31
CA ALA A 376 -10.10 14.74 -14.26
C ALA A 376 -9.76 13.23 -14.26
N VAL A 377 -9.67 12.61 -13.08
CA VAL A 377 -9.42 11.15 -12.97
C VAL A 377 -10.60 10.35 -13.52
N VAL A 378 -11.85 10.71 -13.20
CA VAL A 378 -13.03 10.05 -13.74
C VAL A 378 -13.07 10.13 -15.26
N VAL A 379 -12.84 11.32 -15.83
CA VAL A 379 -12.79 11.51 -17.29
C VAL A 379 -11.71 10.63 -17.92
N ALA A 380 -10.49 10.64 -17.38
CA ALA A 380 -9.41 9.80 -17.91
C ALA A 380 -9.73 8.30 -17.87
N VAL A 381 -10.33 7.83 -16.77
CA VAL A 381 -10.76 6.42 -16.60
C VAL A 381 -11.89 6.06 -17.57
N LEU A 382 -12.86 6.93 -17.79
CA LEU A 382 -13.95 6.68 -18.73
C LEU A 382 -13.47 6.73 -20.18
N LEU A 383 -12.55 7.64 -20.52
CA LEU A 383 -11.90 7.67 -21.84
C LEU A 383 -11.17 6.35 -22.13
N ARG A 384 -10.51 5.77 -21.12
CA ARG A 384 -9.91 4.44 -21.23
C ARG A 384 -10.96 3.34 -21.51
N GLY A 385 -12.12 3.43 -20.87
CA GLY A 385 -13.20 2.47 -21.09
C GLY A 385 -13.80 2.58 -22.49
N LEU A 386 -13.99 3.81 -22.98
CA LEU A 386 -14.40 4.07 -24.36
C LEU A 386 -13.37 3.58 -25.38
N ASP A 387 -12.07 3.75 -25.08
CA ASP A 387 -10.99 3.22 -25.91
C ASP A 387 -11.04 1.69 -26.00
N ALA A 388 -11.31 1.00 -24.88
CA ALA A 388 -11.46 -0.45 -24.88
C ALA A 388 -12.62 -0.91 -25.78
N LEU A 389 -13.75 -0.19 -25.76
CA LEU A 389 -14.91 -0.51 -26.61
C LEU A 389 -14.65 -0.36 -28.11
N ARG A 390 -13.62 0.41 -28.52
CA ARG A 390 -13.24 0.53 -29.94
C ARG A 390 -12.54 -0.70 -30.50
N GLY A 391 -12.15 -1.65 -29.65
CA GLY A 391 -11.58 -2.91 -30.11
C GLY A 391 -10.18 -2.74 -30.73
N PRO A 392 -9.82 -3.60 -31.72
CA PRO A 392 -8.52 -3.57 -32.40
C PRO A 392 -8.23 -2.25 -33.14
N GLU A 393 -9.27 -1.47 -33.47
CA GLU A 393 -9.13 -0.13 -34.06
C GLU A 393 -8.79 0.96 -33.02
N SER A 394 -8.60 0.58 -31.75
CA SER A 394 -8.02 1.45 -30.73
C SER A 394 -6.67 1.99 -31.20
N ASN A 395 -6.63 3.30 -31.47
CA ASN A 395 -5.42 4.00 -31.89
C ASN A 395 -4.68 4.66 -30.73
N ILE A 396 -4.84 4.16 -29.50
CA ILE A 396 -4.36 4.71 -28.22
C ILE A 396 -4.71 6.19 -27.97
N ALA A 397 -5.44 6.87 -28.86
CA ALA A 397 -5.60 8.32 -28.82
C ALA A 397 -6.42 8.77 -27.61
N LEU A 398 -7.50 8.05 -27.28
CA LEU A 398 -8.30 8.37 -26.09
C LEU A 398 -7.52 8.12 -24.80
N MET A 399 -6.66 7.08 -24.78
CA MET A 399 -5.75 6.82 -23.68
C MET A 399 -4.72 7.95 -23.51
N LEU A 400 -4.15 8.45 -24.61
CA LEU A 400 -3.24 9.60 -24.61
C LEU A 400 -3.94 10.90 -24.18
N VAL A 401 -5.19 11.12 -24.56
CA VAL A 401 -6.00 12.25 -24.06
C VAL A 401 -6.20 12.12 -22.55
N GLY A 402 -6.56 10.93 -22.06
CA GLY A 402 -6.65 10.66 -20.62
C GLY A 402 -5.32 10.92 -19.88
N ALA A 403 -4.20 10.46 -20.47
CA ALA A 403 -2.85 10.71 -19.98
C ALA A 403 -2.54 12.21 -19.88
N ALA A 404 -2.87 12.98 -20.93
CA ALA A 404 -2.67 14.42 -20.99
C ALA A 404 -3.51 15.17 -19.94
N VAL A 405 -4.78 14.78 -19.76
CA VAL A 405 -5.67 15.34 -18.73
C VAL A 405 -5.08 15.13 -17.33
N LEU A 406 -4.62 13.91 -17.04
CA LEU A 406 -3.98 13.60 -15.76
C LEU A 406 -2.66 14.37 -15.57
N GLY A 407 -1.86 14.47 -16.62
CA GLY A 407 -0.59 15.17 -16.58
C GLY A 407 -0.73 16.68 -16.38
N LEU A 408 -1.69 17.31 -17.06
CA LEU A 408 -2.02 18.72 -16.88
C LEU A 408 -2.54 19.00 -15.47
N MET A 409 -3.39 18.12 -14.93
CA MET A 409 -3.88 18.24 -13.56
C MET A 409 -2.73 18.10 -12.54
N ALA A 410 -1.86 17.10 -12.72
CA ALA A 410 -0.67 16.92 -11.90
C ALA A 410 0.25 18.15 -11.96
N ALA A 411 0.51 18.69 -13.16
CA ALA A 411 1.29 19.91 -13.34
C ALA A 411 0.69 21.10 -12.60
N ALA A 412 -0.63 21.32 -12.72
CA ALA A 412 -1.32 22.41 -12.05
C ALA A 412 -1.24 22.31 -10.50
N LEU A 413 -1.29 21.09 -9.96
CA LEU A 413 -1.13 20.86 -8.52
C LEU A 413 0.33 21.05 -8.08
N LEU A 414 1.29 20.49 -8.81
CA LEU A 414 2.71 20.61 -8.51
C LEU A 414 3.18 22.07 -8.57
N ALA A 415 2.71 22.84 -9.54
CA ALA A 415 3.03 24.26 -9.67
C ALA A 415 2.60 25.09 -8.45
N ARG A 416 1.63 24.63 -7.65
CA ARG A 416 1.20 25.29 -6.41
C ARG A 416 2.10 24.97 -5.21
N VAL A 417 2.84 23.86 -5.27
CA VAL A 417 3.62 23.34 -4.13
C VAL A 417 5.12 23.52 -4.34
N LEU A 418 5.58 23.49 -5.59
CA LEU A 418 7.00 23.62 -5.92
C LEU A 418 7.52 25.02 -5.52
N PRO A 419 8.60 25.09 -4.71
CA PRO A 419 9.23 26.36 -4.37
C PRO A 419 10.00 26.92 -5.58
N GLY A 420 10.17 28.25 -5.64
CA GLY A 420 11.01 28.92 -6.63
C GLY A 420 10.28 29.93 -7.52
N ARG A 421 11.05 30.54 -8.44
CA ARG A 421 10.55 31.56 -9.37
C ARG A 421 9.57 30.95 -10.37
N PRO A 422 8.51 31.68 -10.79
CA PRO A 422 7.48 31.16 -11.70
C PRO A 422 8.06 30.63 -13.02
N ALA A 423 9.13 31.25 -13.53
CA ALA A 423 9.83 30.86 -14.76
C ALA A 423 10.48 29.47 -14.69
N LEU A 424 10.89 28.98 -13.52
CA LEU A 424 11.44 27.62 -13.33
C LEU A 424 10.38 26.66 -12.81
N ARG A 425 9.46 27.16 -11.98
CA ARG A 425 8.40 26.38 -11.33
C ARG A 425 7.44 25.76 -12.34
N TRP A 426 6.94 26.54 -13.30
CA TRP A 426 5.97 26.06 -14.28
C TRP A 426 6.56 25.03 -15.25
N PRO A 427 7.74 25.24 -15.86
CA PRO A 427 8.37 24.22 -16.69
C PRO A 427 8.64 22.92 -15.92
N THR A 428 9.14 23.02 -14.69
CA THR A 428 9.38 21.84 -13.84
C THR A 428 8.07 21.11 -13.54
N ALA A 429 7.01 21.85 -13.20
CA ALA A 429 5.70 21.26 -12.93
C ALA A 429 5.09 20.60 -14.17
N VAL A 430 5.23 21.21 -15.35
CA VAL A 430 4.76 20.67 -16.63
C VAL A 430 5.53 19.40 -16.98
N LEU A 431 6.85 19.39 -16.83
CA LEU A 431 7.67 18.22 -17.13
C LEU A 431 7.35 17.04 -16.19
N LEU A 432 7.25 17.30 -14.88
CA LEU A 432 6.83 16.29 -13.90
C LEU A 432 5.39 15.83 -14.14
N GLY A 433 4.49 16.77 -14.47
CA GLY A 433 3.10 16.47 -14.80
C GLY A 433 2.99 15.60 -16.05
N ALA A 434 3.72 15.92 -17.11
CA ALA A 434 3.77 15.11 -18.33
C ALA A 434 4.30 13.70 -18.04
N ALA A 435 5.39 13.57 -17.29
CA ALA A 435 5.92 12.27 -16.89
C ALA A 435 4.87 11.44 -16.10
N LEU A 436 4.21 12.07 -15.12
CA LEU A 436 3.13 11.43 -14.37
C LEU A 436 1.93 11.09 -15.26
N GLY A 437 1.56 11.96 -16.19
CA GLY A 437 0.47 11.75 -17.14
C GLY A 437 0.73 10.56 -18.04
N VAL A 438 1.92 10.47 -18.63
CA VAL A 438 2.38 9.36 -19.48
C VAL A 438 2.41 8.06 -18.68
N SER A 439 3.07 8.04 -17.50
CA SER A 439 3.13 6.85 -16.64
C SER A 439 1.75 6.40 -16.18
N THR A 440 0.88 7.33 -15.77
CA THR A 440 -0.47 6.98 -15.29
C THR A 440 -1.37 6.58 -16.46
N GLY A 441 -1.27 7.27 -17.59
CA GLY A 441 -2.16 7.09 -18.73
C GLY A 441 -1.86 5.85 -19.55
N ILE A 442 -0.59 5.55 -19.82
CA ILE A 442 -0.19 4.37 -20.60
C ILE A 442 -0.09 3.14 -19.69
N GLY A 443 0.49 3.28 -18.50
CA GLY A 443 0.62 2.18 -17.56
C GLY A 443 -0.64 1.98 -16.74
N VAL A 444 -0.87 2.88 -15.79
CA VAL A 444 -1.89 2.67 -14.74
C VAL A 444 -3.29 2.51 -15.33
N LEU A 445 -3.73 3.36 -16.25
CA LEU A 445 -5.08 3.26 -16.84
C LEU A 445 -5.26 1.97 -17.65
N ALA A 446 -4.20 1.36 -18.18
CA ALA A 446 -4.32 0.10 -18.92
C ALA A 446 -4.87 -1.03 -18.02
N VAL A 447 -4.45 -1.07 -16.75
CA VAL A 447 -4.75 -2.16 -15.81
C VAL A 447 -5.72 -1.73 -14.69
N ALA A 448 -5.80 -0.44 -14.38
CA ALA A 448 -6.60 0.08 -13.27
C ALA A 448 -8.08 -0.36 -13.27
N PRO A 449 -8.79 -0.48 -14.41
CA PRO A 449 -10.13 -1.04 -14.45
C PRO A 449 -10.25 -2.42 -13.77
N LEU A 450 -9.24 -3.28 -13.95
CA LEU A 450 -9.20 -4.61 -13.34
C LEU A 450 -8.94 -4.55 -11.82
N LEU A 451 -8.36 -3.44 -11.34
CA LEU A 451 -8.05 -3.19 -9.92
C LEU A 451 -9.22 -2.56 -9.15
N ALA A 452 -10.32 -2.20 -9.82
CA ALA A 452 -11.49 -1.58 -9.18
C ALA A 452 -12.03 -2.37 -7.96
N PRO A 453 -12.13 -3.72 -8.00
CA PRO A 453 -12.59 -4.52 -6.85
C PRO A 453 -11.74 -4.32 -5.60
N LEU A 454 -10.42 -4.21 -5.74
CA LEU A 454 -9.53 -4.01 -4.59
C LEU A 454 -9.70 -2.64 -3.96
N GLY A 455 -9.80 -1.59 -4.80
CA GLY A 455 -10.06 -0.23 -4.33
C GLY A 455 -11.40 -0.16 -3.58
N ALA A 456 -12.42 -0.80 -4.15
CA ALA A 456 -13.74 -0.92 -3.55
C ALA A 456 -13.73 -1.68 -2.21
N ALA A 457 -13.09 -2.85 -2.15
CA ALA A 457 -12.94 -3.63 -0.91
C ALA A 457 -12.23 -2.83 0.18
N THR A 458 -11.17 -2.12 -0.18
CA THR A 458 -10.41 -1.25 0.75
C THR A 458 -11.30 -0.15 1.34
N LEU A 459 -12.14 0.49 0.51
CA LEU A 459 -13.09 1.50 0.96
C LEU A 459 -14.16 0.93 1.90
N VAL A 460 -14.73 -0.24 1.58
CA VAL A 460 -15.69 -0.92 2.43
C VAL A 460 -15.08 -1.22 3.80
N VAL A 461 -13.86 -1.76 3.84
CA VAL A 461 -13.17 -2.04 5.11
C VAL A 461 -12.85 -0.76 5.88
N ALA A 462 -12.41 0.30 5.22
CA ALA A 462 -12.16 1.59 5.86
C ALA A 462 -13.42 2.17 6.51
N LEU A 463 -14.57 2.04 5.85
CA LEU A 463 -15.87 2.45 6.37
C LEU A 463 -16.29 1.61 7.59
N LEU A 464 -16.14 0.29 7.52
CA LEU A 464 -16.43 -0.62 8.63
C LEU A 464 -15.55 -0.33 9.86
N VAL A 465 -14.25 -0.11 9.65
CA VAL A 465 -13.31 0.27 10.71
C VAL A 465 -13.69 1.61 11.33
N SER A 466 -14.10 2.58 10.51
CA SER A 466 -14.50 3.91 10.99
C SER A 466 -15.79 3.85 11.81
N ALA A 467 -16.81 3.13 11.33
CA ALA A 467 -18.06 2.91 12.05
C ALA A 467 -17.83 2.22 13.40
N ALA A 468 -16.97 1.20 13.43
CA ALA A 468 -16.56 0.50 14.64
C ALA A 468 -15.91 1.44 15.68
N ARG A 469 -15.01 2.33 15.24
CA ARG A 469 -14.35 3.32 16.13
C ARG A 469 -15.36 4.28 16.74
N VAL A 470 -16.32 4.77 15.96
CA VAL A 470 -17.38 5.66 16.45
C VAL A 470 -18.27 4.97 17.47
N ARG A 471 -18.66 3.71 17.23
CA ARG A 471 -19.45 2.93 18.20
C ARG A 471 -18.71 2.75 19.53
N ARG A 472 -17.40 2.46 19.51
CA ARG A 472 -16.59 2.36 20.74
C ARG A 472 -16.54 3.67 21.52
N ALA A 473 -16.37 4.81 20.83
CA ALA A 473 -16.34 6.11 21.48
C ALA A 473 -17.69 6.49 22.15
N ARG A 474 -18.81 5.96 21.65
CA ARG A 474 -20.13 6.15 22.28
C ARG A 474 -20.39 5.21 23.45
N LEU A 475 -19.82 4.00 23.41
CA LEU A 475 -20.00 2.97 24.44
C LEU A 475 -19.03 3.12 25.62
N GLN A 476 -17.97 3.93 25.50
CA GLN A 476 -17.22 4.36 26.66
C GLN A 476 -18.10 5.33 27.45
N PRO A 477 -18.66 4.93 28.61
CA PRO A 477 -19.46 5.83 29.42
C PRO A 477 -18.62 7.07 29.74
N ALA A 478 -19.24 8.24 29.64
CA ALA A 478 -18.68 9.47 30.19
C ALA A 478 -18.66 9.34 31.72
N GLY A 479 -17.64 8.67 32.27
CA GLY A 479 -17.44 8.49 33.71
C GLY A 479 -16.04 7.90 33.92
N HIS A 480 -15.20 8.40 34.82
CA HIS A 480 -15.48 9.16 36.03
C HIS A 480 -14.63 10.43 36.11
N ASP A 481 -15.26 11.61 36.06
CA ASP A 481 -14.83 12.68 36.95
C ASP A 481 -15.30 12.24 38.34
N VAL A 482 -14.46 11.47 39.03
CA VAL A 482 -14.59 11.29 40.48
C VAL A 482 -14.33 12.68 41.04
N ALA A 483 -15.40 13.41 41.36
CA ALA A 483 -15.33 14.43 42.40
C ALA A 483 -14.67 13.75 43.60
N GLY A 484 -13.46 14.19 43.94
CA GLY A 484 -12.64 13.55 44.96
C GLY A 484 -13.44 13.40 46.25
N PRO A 485 -13.25 12.30 47.00
CA PRO A 485 -13.74 12.26 48.36
C PRO A 485 -13.11 13.45 49.09
N GLY A 486 -13.97 14.32 49.62
CA GLY A 486 -13.54 15.45 50.45
C GLY A 486 -12.58 14.94 51.51
N LEU A 487 -11.34 15.42 51.46
CA LEU A 487 -10.43 15.40 52.58
C LEU A 487 -11.14 16.14 53.72
N HIS A 488 -11.69 15.38 54.67
CA HIS A 488 -11.94 15.88 56.01
C HIS A 488 -10.58 16.29 56.57
N VAL A 489 -10.32 17.60 56.55
CA VAL A 489 -9.30 18.24 57.36
C VAL A 489 -9.72 18.04 58.81
N VAL A 490 -9.09 17.06 59.48
CA VAL A 490 -9.14 16.97 60.93
C VAL A 490 -8.17 18.03 61.44
N ASP A 491 -8.75 19.12 61.92
CA ASP A 491 -8.06 20.19 62.62
C ASP A 491 -7.63 19.66 64.00
N VAL A 492 -6.39 19.16 64.09
CA VAL A 492 -5.74 18.81 65.37
C VAL A 492 -4.70 19.87 65.66
N ASP A 493 -5.14 21.05 66.08
CA ASP A 493 -4.28 21.92 66.87
C ASP A 493 -5.10 22.83 67.78
N ARG A 494 -5.34 22.37 69.01
CA ARG A 494 -5.55 23.20 70.22
C ARG A 494 -5.84 22.30 71.41
N GLN A 495 -4.81 22.09 72.24
CA GLN A 495 -4.81 22.42 73.68
C GLN A 495 -3.76 21.56 74.43
N ARG A 496 -2.64 22.21 74.76
CA ARG A 496 -2.00 22.18 76.08
C ARG A 496 -2.07 23.62 76.61
N PRO A 497 -2.03 23.89 77.93
CA PRO A 497 -1.61 23.03 79.04
C PRO A 497 -2.74 22.43 79.87
#